data_AF-A0AAD7B8X7-F1
#
_entry.id   AF-A0AAD7B8X7-F1
#
_cell.length_a   1.000
_cell.length_b   1.000
_cell.length_c   1.000
_cell.angle_alpha   90.00
_cell.angle_beta   90.00
_cell.angle_gamma   90.00
#
_symmetry.space_group_name_H-M   'P 1'
#
loop_
_entity.id
_entity.type
_entity.pdbx_description
1 polymer ?
#
loop_
_entity_poly.entity_id
_entity_poly.type
_entity_poly.pdbx_seq_one_letter_code
_entity_poly.pdbx_strand_id
1 'polypeptide(L)'
;WQGGSFVPTMLDELKAQIQLGHSPGTYCPKAQPAHKDFCIIDSLGFRTVLLNFCGCDLNVTHRQQLMRACLWPATSLDPQTCATFNSIWLFEVQNCLGKISAYNFVCSLELLMMG
;
A
#
# COMPACT_ATOMS: atom_id res chain seq x y z
N TRP A 1 -11.17 -10.63 -15.85
CA TRP A 1 -12.07 -11.66 -16.42
C TRP A 1 -11.62 -11.95 -17.84
N GLN A 2 -10.97 -13.09 -18.08
CA GLN A 2 -10.58 -13.55 -19.41
C GLN A 2 -11.17 -14.94 -19.59
N GLY A 3 -11.98 -15.13 -20.64
CA GLY A 3 -12.46 -16.46 -21.02
C GLY A 3 -13.38 -17.21 -20.03
N GLY A 4 -14.01 -16.52 -19.06
CA GLY A 4 -14.95 -17.15 -18.12
C GLY A 4 -14.35 -17.61 -16.78
N SER A 5 -13.10 -17.21 -16.47
CA SER A 5 -12.47 -17.44 -15.16
C SER A 5 -11.88 -16.17 -14.54
N PHE A 6 -11.82 -16.15 -13.21
CA PHE A 6 -11.07 -15.15 -12.45
C PHE A 6 -9.60 -15.56 -12.47
N VAL A 7 -8.82 -14.89 -13.32
CA VAL A 7 -7.36 -14.98 -13.29
C VAL A 7 -6.86 -14.00 -12.23
N PRO A 8 -5.93 -14.39 -11.32
CA PRO A 8 -5.23 -13.46 -10.46
C PRO A 8 -4.44 -12.49 -11.34
N THR A 9 -4.95 -11.26 -11.48
CA THR A 9 -4.28 -10.18 -12.20
C THR A 9 -3.57 -9.31 -11.17
N MET A 10 -2.26 -9.09 -11.31
CA MET A 10 -1.56 -8.13 -10.47
C MET A 10 -2.09 -6.72 -10.72
N LEU A 11 -2.25 -5.95 -9.64
CA LEU A 11 -2.80 -4.59 -9.71
C LEU A 11 -1.97 -3.67 -10.65
N ASP A 12 -0.70 -4.02 -10.82
CA ASP A 12 0.27 -3.38 -11.72
C ASP A 12 -0.21 -3.35 -13.19
N GLU A 13 -0.92 -4.39 -13.66
CA GLU A 13 -1.46 -4.43 -15.03
C GLU A 13 -2.65 -3.48 -15.22
N LEU A 14 -3.33 -3.10 -14.13
CA LEU A 14 -4.50 -2.23 -14.14
C LEU A 14 -4.18 -0.73 -14.12
N LYS A 15 -2.90 -0.33 -14.03
CA LYS A 15 -2.47 1.09 -13.90
C LYS A 15 -3.36 1.88 -12.92
N ALA A 16 -3.87 1.20 -11.89
CA ALA A 16 -4.84 1.78 -10.98
C ALA A 16 -4.14 2.86 -10.15
N GLN A 17 -4.54 4.11 -10.35
CA GLN A 17 -3.97 5.24 -9.63
C GLN A 17 -4.79 5.52 -8.37
N ILE A 18 -4.13 5.49 -7.22
CA ILE A 18 -4.73 5.76 -5.91
C ILE A 18 -4.62 7.25 -5.63
N GLN A 19 -5.75 7.96 -5.62
CA GLN A 19 -5.80 9.37 -5.20
C GLN A 19 -6.15 9.46 -3.71
N LEU A 20 -5.22 9.96 -2.89
CA LEU A 20 -5.46 10.22 -1.47
C LEU A 20 -6.09 11.60 -1.24
N GLY A 21 -6.66 11.78 -0.05
CA GLY A 21 -7.18 13.06 0.44
C GLY A 21 -8.55 13.48 -0.12
N HIS A 22 -9.12 12.69 -1.03
CA HIS A 22 -10.47 12.90 -1.55
C HIS A 22 -11.27 11.60 -1.59
N SER A 23 -12.58 11.70 -1.85
CA SER A 23 -13.43 10.51 -2.02
C SER A 23 -13.06 9.74 -3.29
N PRO A 24 -13.19 8.41 -3.31
CA PRO A 24 -12.91 7.62 -4.50
C PRO A 24 -13.66 8.14 -5.74
N GLY A 25 -12.97 8.20 -6.88
CA GLY A 25 -13.53 8.68 -8.15
C GLY A 25 -13.59 10.21 -8.32
N THR A 26 -13.21 10.98 -7.31
CA THR A 26 -13.15 12.44 -7.42
C THR A 26 -11.78 12.92 -7.91
N TYR A 27 -11.78 13.94 -8.78
CA TYR A 27 -10.56 14.53 -9.31
C TYR A 27 -9.97 15.56 -8.33
N CYS A 28 -8.65 15.47 -8.10
CA CYS A 28 -7.90 16.44 -7.32
C CYS A 28 -7.15 17.41 -8.25
N PRO A 29 -7.46 18.71 -8.26
CA PRO A 29 -6.76 19.69 -9.11
C PRO A 29 -5.33 19.99 -8.63
N LYS A 30 -5.00 19.64 -7.38
CA LYS A 30 -3.69 19.83 -6.76
C LYS A 30 -3.04 18.48 -6.40
N ALA A 31 -3.25 17.46 -7.23
CA ALA A 31 -2.66 16.16 -7.03
C ALA A 31 -1.13 16.26 -7.08
N GLN A 32 -0.45 15.62 -6.13
CA GLN A 32 1.00 15.54 -6.05
C GLN A 32 1.39 14.06 -6.16
N PRO A 33 2.06 13.62 -7.24
CA PRO A 33 2.45 12.22 -7.38
C PRO A 33 3.45 11.83 -6.28
N ALA A 34 3.28 10.63 -5.74
CA ALA A 34 4.28 9.99 -4.88
C ALA A 34 5.46 9.48 -5.72
N HIS A 35 6.39 8.78 -5.08
CA HIS A 35 7.47 8.10 -5.79
C HIS A 35 6.91 7.13 -6.84
N LYS A 36 7.54 7.05 -8.02
CA LYS A 36 7.09 6.20 -9.14
C LYS A 36 7.04 4.70 -8.79
N ASP A 37 7.90 4.28 -7.88
CA ASP A 37 8.03 2.90 -7.39
C ASP A 37 7.41 2.74 -6.00
N PHE A 38 6.33 3.48 -5.71
CA PHE A 38 5.69 3.44 -4.38
C PHE A 38 5.11 2.04 -4.12
N CYS A 39 5.55 1.42 -3.03
CA CYS A 39 5.21 0.04 -2.71
C CYS A 39 4.25 -0.05 -1.51
N ILE A 40 3.19 -0.85 -1.65
CA ILE A 40 2.28 -1.22 -0.58
C ILE A 40 2.54 -2.68 -0.18
N ILE A 41 2.89 -2.88 1.09
CA ILE A 41 2.99 -4.20 1.74
C ILE A 41 1.62 -4.59 2.28
N ASP A 42 1.04 -5.65 1.73
CA ASP A 42 -0.23 -6.22 2.16
C ASP A 42 -0.05 -7.65 2.68
N SER A 43 -1.09 -8.22 3.30
CA SER A 43 -1.07 -9.58 3.84
C SER A 43 -0.85 -10.67 2.78
N LEU A 44 -0.96 -10.32 1.51
CA LEU A 44 -0.77 -11.22 0.36
C LEU A 44 0.51 -10.92 -0.43
N GLY A 45 1.35 -9.99 0.02
CA GLY A 45 2.59 -9.62 -0.69
C GLY A 45 2.74 -8.12 -0.93
N PHE A 46 3.62 -7.79 -1.86
CA PHE A 46 4.02 -6.43 -2.21
C PHE A 46 3.39 -6.02 -3.53
N ARG A 47 2.95 -4.76 -3.63
CA ARG A 47 2.41 -4.20 -4.88
C ARG A 47 2.95 -2.80 -5.12
N THR A 48 3.46 -2.58 -6.32
CA THR A 48 3.86 -1.24 -6.76
C THR A 48 2.64 -0.53 -7.30
N VAL A 49 2.37 0.68 -6.81
CA VAL A 49 1.17 1.44 -7.19
C VAL A 49 1.52 2.86 -7.58
N LEU A 50 0.72 3.43 -8.48
CA LEU A 50 0.74 4.86 -8.72
C LEU A 50 -0.13 5.53 -7.66
N LEU A 51 0.48 6.33 -6.78
CA LEU A 51 -0.22 7.01 -5.71
C LEU A 51 -0.06 8.52 -5.85
N ASN A 52 -1.14 9.26 -5.60
CA ASN A 52 -1.12 10.73 -5.51
C ASN A 52 -1.56 11.18 -4.13
N PHE A 53 -0.82 12.12 -3.57
CA PHE A 53 -1.25 12.94 -2.44
C PHE A 53 -2.14 14.09 -2.91
N CYS A 54 -3.00 14.56 -2.03
CA CYS A 54 -3.79 15.77 -2.20
C CYS A 54 -3.00 16.98 -1.68
N GLY A 55 -2.88 18.03 -2.50
CA GLY A 55 -2.33 19.33 -2.13
C GLY A 55 -3.38 20.43 -1.87
N CYS A 56 -4.66 20.08 -1.68
CA CYS A 56 -5.73 21.05 -1.46
C CYS A 56 -5.70 21.68 -0.05
N ASP A 57 -5.37 20.90 0.98
CA ASP A 57 -5.22 21.36 2.36
C ASP A 57 -3.75 21.22 2.79
N LEU A 58 -3.06 22.34 2.95
CA LEU A 58 -1.65 22.39 3.34
C LEU A 58 -1.41 21.96 4.79
N ASN A 59 -2.45 21.89 5.62
CA ASN A 59 -2.33 21.40 7.00
C ASN A 59 -2.32 19.87 7.09
N VAL A 60 -2.61 19.16 5.98
CA VAL A 60 -2.66 17.70 5.95
C VAL A 60 -1.40 17.14 5.30
N THR A 61 -0.50 16.65 6.14
CA THR A 61 0.75 16.00 5.73
C THR A 61 0.51 14.69 4.95
N HIS A 62 1.46 14.29 4.11
CA HIS A 62 1.43 13.01 3.38
C HIS A 62 1.21 11.81 4.32
N ARG A 63 1.88 11.80 5.47
CA ARG A 63 1.67 10.79 6.53
C ARG A 63 0.22 10.74 6.99
N GLN A 64 -0.41 11.87 7.26
CA GLN A 64 -1.82 11.89 7.69
C GLN A 64 -2.74 11.35 6.58
N GLN A 65 -2.46 11.65 5.31
CA GLN A 65 -3.25 11.13 4.20
C GLN A 65 -3.14 9.60 4.08
N LEU A 66 -1.93 9.05 4.22
CA LEU A 66 -1.71 7.59 4.25
C LEU A 66 -2.45 6.95 5.43
N MET A 67 -2.28 7.51 6.62
CA MET A 67 -2.93 7.00 7.83
C MET A 67 -4.46 7.01 7.74
N ARG A 68 -5.05 8.06 7.12
CA ARG A 68 -6.49 8.13 6.83
C ARG A 68 -6.95 7.07 5.83
N ALA A 69 -6.05 6.60 4.96
CA ALA A 69 -6.29 5.51 4.02
C ALA A 69 -5.91 4.13 4.59
N CYS A 70 -5.68 4.01 5.91
CA CYS A 70 -5.24 2.78 6.58
C CYS A 70 -3.92 2.22 6.02
N LEU A 71 -3.05 3.11 5.56
CA LEU A 71 -1.69 2.82 5.11
C LEU A 71 -0.70 3.39 6.13
N TRP A 72 0.11 2.53 6.71
CA TRP A 72 1.15 2.90 7.66
C TRP A 72 2.48 3.10 6.93
N PRO A 73 3.01 4.33 6.88
CA PRO A 73 4.25 4.59 6.15
C PRO A 73 5.46 3.96 6.85
N ALA A 74 6.40 3.44 6.07
CA ALA A 74 7.68 2.93 6.60
C ALA A 74 8.59 4.07 7.11
N THR A 75 8.50 5.25 6.49
CA THR A 75 9.26 6.46 6.86
C THR A 75 8.34 7.68 6.95
N SER A 76 8.69 8.64 7.82
CA SER A 76 7.80 9.76 8.12
C SER A 76 7.87 10.93 7.12
N LEU A 77 8.96 11.08 6.36
CA LEU A 77 9.24 12.26 5.54
C LEU A 77 8.90 12.06 4.06
N ASP A 78 9.38 10.97 3.46
CA ASP A 78 9.11 10.61 2.07
C ASP A 78 8.90 9.09 2.01
N PRO A 79 7.69 8.62 2.32
CA PRO A 79 7.40 7.20 2.27
C PRO A 79 7.43 6.73 0.83
N GLN A 80 8.40 5.89 0.48
CA GLN A 80 8.38 5.10 -0.76
C GLN A 80 7.69 3.75 -0.54
N THR A 81 7.48 3.38 0.73
CA THR A 81 6.86 2.13 1.13
C THR A 81 5.88 2.37 2.25
N CYS A 82 4.74 1.70 2.22
CA CYS A 82 3.81 1.63 3.34
C CYS A 82 3.27 0.21 3.51
N ALA A 83 2.79 -0.10 4.70
CA ALA A 83 2.12 -1.35 5.02
C ALA A 83 0.63 -1.10 5.24
N THR A 84 -0.23 -2.00 4.78
CA THR A 84 -1.64 -1.98 5.16
C THR A 84 -1.77 -2.28 6.66
N PHE A 85 -2.81 -1.75 7.30
CA PHE A 85 -3.06 -2.09 8.71
C PHE A 85 -3.30 -3.59 8.90
N ASN A 86 -3.88 -4.26 7.91
CA ASN A 86 -4.05 -5.71 7.92
C ASN A 86 -2.71 -6.46 7.93
N SER A 87 -1.71 -6.02 7.15
CA SER A 87 -0.39 -6.67 7.15
C SER A 87 0.35 -6.43 8.47
N ILE A 88 0.21 -5.24 9.07
CA ILE A 88 0.75 -4.96 10.41
C ILE A 88 0.11 -5.86 11.46
N TRP A 89 -1.22 -5.99 11.43
CA TRP A 89 -1.93 -6.82 12.39
C TRP A 89 -1.57 -8.30 12.24
N LEU A 90 -1.44 -8.79 10.99
CA LEU A 90 -0.97 -10.14 10.71
C LEU A 90 0.45 -10.37 11.26
N PHE A 91 1.36 -9.42 11.04
CA PHE A 91 2.71 -9.46 11.59
C PHE A 91 2.69 -9.49 13.12
N GLU A 92 1.88 -8.65 13.76
CA GLU A 92 1.76 -8.58 15.22
C GLU A 92 1.32 -9.94 15.81
N VAL A 93 0.28 -10.55 15.25
CA VAL A 93 -0.19 -11.88 15.67
C VAL A 93 0.91 -12.93 15.53
N GLN A 94 1.61 -12.95 14.39
CA GLN A 94 2.69 -13.91 14.13
C GLN A 94 3.94 -13.66 14.99
N ASN A 95 4.25 -12.40 15.27
CA ASN A 95 5.33 -12.03 16.18
C ASN A 95 4.99 -12.46 17.62
N CYS A 96 3.78 -12.20 18.09
CA CYS A 96 3.33 -12.60 19.43
C CYS A 96 3.34 -14.12 19.61
N LEU A 97 2.84 -14.89 18.64
CA LEU A 97 2.71 -16.34 18.77
C LEU A 97 4.01 -17.10 18.46
N GLY A 98 4.72 -16.70 17.41
CA GLY A 98 5.87 -17.43 16.87
C GLY A 98 7.21 -16.76 17.07
N LYS A 99 7.26 -15.54 17.64
CA LYS A 99 8.46 -14.69 17.71
C LYS A 99 9.11 -14.46 16.34
N ILE A 100 8.27 -14.43 15.30
CA ILE A 100 8.73 -14.21 13.93
C ILE A 100 9.27 -12.78 13.81
N SER A 101 10.50 -12.65 13.31
CA SER A 101 11.10 -11.35 13.04
C SER A 101 10.41 -10.68 11.86
N ALA A 102 10.46 -9.35 11.78
CA ALA A 102 9.93 -8.61 10.62
C ALA A 102 10.56 -9.08 9.30
N TYR A 103 11.85 -9.44 9.32
CA TYR A 103 12.54 -10.02 8.17
C TYR A 103 11.90 -11.33 7.69
N ASN A 104 11.70 -12.29 8.61
CA ASN A 104 11.08 -13.57 8.26
C ASN A 104 9.64 -13.41 7.78
N PHE A 105 8.92 -12.42 8.31
CA PHE A 105 7.59 -12.07 7.83
C PHE A 105 7.60 -11.53 6.39
N VAL A 106 8.53 -10.62 6.08
CA VAL A 106 8.70 -10.11 4.70
C VAL A 106 9.05 -11.25 3.75
N CYS A 107 9.98 -12.14 4.12
CA CYS A 107 10.32 -13.29 3.30
C CYS A 107 9.14 -14.26 3.10
N SER A 108 8.27 -14.44 4.09
CA SER A 108 7.08 -15.29 3.93
C SER A 108 6.08 -14.69 2.94
N LEU A 109 5.94 -13.37 2.91
CA LEU A 109 5.17 -12.65 1.90
C LEU A 109 5.78 -12.79 0.50
N GLU A 110 7.12 -12.71 0.37
CA GLU A 110 7.80 -12.92 -0.91
C GLU A 110 7.55 -14.33 -1.46
N LEU A 111 7.65 -15.35 -0.60
CA LEU A 111 7.38 -16.74 -0.97
C LEU A 111 5.93 -16.96 -1.40
N LEU A 112 4.97 -16.29 -0.75
CA LEU A 112 3.55 -16.38 -1.09
C LEU A 112 3.24 -15.82 -2.48
N MET A 113 4.06 -14.88 -2.98
CA MET A 113 3.92 -14.33 -4.34
C MET A 113 4.51 -15.23 -5.43
N MET A 114 5.34 -16.21 -5.07
CA MET A 114 6.01 -17.11 -6.02
C MET A 114 5.24 -18.43 -6.29
N GLY A 115 4.17 -18.70 -5.54
CA GLY A 115 3.34 -19.90 -5.67
C GLY A 115 2.01 -19.62 -6.34
#